data_AF-A0A6C0BAR6-F1
#
_entry.id   AF-A0A6C0BAR6-F1
#
_cell.length_a   1.000
_cell.length_b   1.000
_cell.length_c   1.000
_cell.angle_alpha   90.00
_cell.angle_beta   90.00
_cell.angle_gamma   90.00
#
_symmetry.space_group_name_H-M   'P 1'
#
loop_
_entity.id
_entity.type
_entity.pdbx_description
1 polymer ?
#
loop_
_entity_poly.entity_id
_entity_poly.type
_entity_poly.pdbx_seq_one_letter_code
_entity_poly.pdbx_strand_id
1 'polypeptide(L)'
;MEREEIIVNLKLLESVQKMQKLTTRDVFLNIEPESLIPECFRRWKRQDGRDNTIKKINEIVNYSIGLVQEQKDMAIKDYLVKSTSGIANLKETYAACKQTCARIDTILDKIKTIE
;
A
#
# COMPACT_ATOMS: atom_id res chain seq x y z
N MET A 1 -1.98 -15.25 1.14
CA MET A 1 -3.10 -14.32 1.37
C MET A 1 -4.29 -14.90 0.66
N GLU A 2 -5.43 -14.92 1.31
CA GLU A 2 -6.68 -15.36 0.68
C GLU A 2 -7.19 -14.28 -0.29
N ARG A 3 -8.01 -14.70 -1.25
CA ARG A 3 -8.54 -13.81 -2.29
C ARG A 3 -9.28 -12.60 -1.70
N GLU A 4 -10.09 -12.84 -0.67
CA GLU A 4 -10.87 -11.80 0.00
C GLU A 4 -9.97 -10.79 0.72
N GLU A 5 -8.91 -11.27 1.40
CA GLU A 5 -7.93 -10.40 2.05
C GLU A 5 -7.27 -9.44 1.06
N ILE A 6 -6.92 -9.94 -0.12
CA ILE A 6 -6.32 -9.13 -1.19
C ILE A 6 -7.30 -8.06 -1.64
N ILE A 7 -8.55 -8.42 -1.94
CA ILE A 7 -9.57 -7.47 -2.40
C ILE A 7 -9.81 -6.37 -1.36
N VAL A 8 -9.93 -6.73 -0.07
CA VAL A 8 -10.11 -5.76 1.01
C VAL A 8 -8.92 -4.80 1.10
N ASN A 9 -7.69 -5.33 1.04
CA ASN A 9 -6.49 -4.52 1.07
C ASN A 9 -6.37 -3.59 -0.14
N LEU A 10 -6.71 -4.05 -1.35
CA LEU A 10 -6.70 -3.23 -2.56
C LEU A 10 -7.74 -2.10 -2.50
N LYS A 11 -8.95 -2.38 -2.00
CA LYS A 11 -9.99 -1.36 -1.76
C LYS A 11 -9.55 -0.34 -0.70
N LEU A 12 -8.88 -0.80 0.35
CA LEU A 12 -8.34 0.12 1.35
C LEU A 12 -7.23 0.99 0.75
N LEU A 13 -6.35 0.41 -0.07
CA LEU A 13 -5.32 1.17 -0.79
C LEU A 13 -5.92 2.22 -1.73
N GLU A 14 -6.98 1.89 -2.48
CA GLU A 14 -7.73 2.85 -3.30
C GLU A 14 -8.25 4.04 -2.48
N SER A 15 -8.72 3.79 -1.25
CA SER A 15 -9.27 4.82 -0.37
C SER A 15 -8.23 5.76 0.27
N VAL A 16 -6.93 5.50 0.09
CA VAL A 16 -5.87 6.28 0.74
C VAL A 16 -5.77 7.68 0.13
N GLN A 17 -5.93 8.69 0.99
CA GLN A 17 -5.81 10.09 0.61
C GLN A 17 -4.39 10.63 0.84
N LYS A 18 -4.11 11.78 0.23
CA LYS A 18 -2.86 12.52 0.45
C LYS A 18 -2.70 12.85 1.94
N MET A 19 -1.45 12.84 2.41
CA MET A 19 -1.05 13.09 3.80
C MET A 19 -1.44 11.99 4.82
N GLN A 20 -2.20 10.96 4.41
CA GLN A 20 -2.53 9.84 5.28
C GLN A 20 -1.38 8.82 5.33
N LYS A 21 -1.09 8.34 6.55
CA LYS A 21 -0.10 7.28 6.78
C LYS A 21 -0.82 5.94 6.90
N LEU A 22 -0.21 4.89 6.37
CA LEU A 22 -0.67 3.53 6.55
C LEU A 22 0.11 2.83 7.66
N THR A 23 -0.59 2.01 8.43
CA THR A 23 -0.03 1.08 9.41
C THR A 23 -0.34 -0.34 8.99
N THR A 24 0.64 -1.22 9.17
CA THR A 24 0.44 -2.67 9.08
C THR A 24 0.06 -3.18 10.46
N ARG A 25 -1.16 -3.70 10.62
CA ARG A 25 -1.55 -4.47 11.80
C ARG A 25 -2.09 -5.79 11.30
N ASP A 26 -1.40 -6.88 11.65
CA ASP A 26 -1.78 -8.25 11.30
C ASP A 26 -1.92 -8.47 9.77
N VAL A 27 -3.09 -8.94 9.33
CA VAL A 27 -3.38 -9.34 7.95
C VAL A 27 -3.70 -8.14 7.05
N PHE A 28 -4.35 -7.12 7.61
CA PHE A 28 -4.89 -5.98 6.85
C PHE A 28 -4.07 -4.70 6.99
N LEU A 29 -4.01 -3.93 5.91
CA LEU A 29 -3.58 -2.55 5.94
C LEU A 29 -4.64 -1.70 6.66
N ASN A 30 -4.19 -0.67 7.38
CA ASN A 30 -5.08 0.27 8.05
C ASN A 30 -4.58 1.70 7.85
N ILE A 31 -5.51 2.65 7.74
CA ILE A 31 -5.20 4.07 7.75
C ILE A 31 -4.92 4.47 9.21
N GLU A 32 -3.78 5.09 9.45
CA GLU A 32 -3.40 5.53 10.77
C GLU A 32 -4.35 6.65 11.25
N PRO A 33 -5.07 6.47 12.37
CA PRO A 33 -5.91 7.52 12.92
C PRO A 33 -5.04 8.68 13.42
N GLU A 34 -5.57 9.90 13.34
CA GLU A 34 -4.95 11.06 13.96
C GLU A 34 -4.77 10.80 15.47
N SER A 35 -3.55 11.04 15.95
CA SER A 35 -3.18 10.77 17.34
C SER A 35 -2.94 12.09 18.06
N LEU A 36 -3.53 12.21 19.25
CA LEU A 36 -3.26 13.28 20.20
C LEU A 36 -1.87 13.14 20.87
N ILE A 37 -1.18 12.01 20.64
CA ILE A 37 0.13 11.73 21.22
C ILE A 37 1.21 12.46 20.40
N PRO A 38 2.12 13.23 21.05
CA PRO A 38 3.15 13.97 20.34
C PRO A 38 4.03 13.07 19.46
N GLU A 39 4.38 13.58 18.28
CA GLU A 39 5.05 12.80 17.23
C GLU A 39 6.43 12.25 17.67
N CYS A 40 7.10 12.89 18.63
CA CYS A 40 8.37 12.44 19.19
C CYS A 40 8.26 11.10 19.97
N PHE A 41 7.27 10.97 20.86
CA PHE A 41 7.03 9.73 21.62
C PHE A 41 6.54 8.60 20.69
N ARG A 42 5.74 8.96 19.68
CA ARG A 42 5.30 8.02 18.65
C ARG A 42 6.47 7.54 17.79
N ARG A 43 7.39 8.42 17.41
CA ARG A 43 8.60 8.11 16.61
C ARG A 43 9.54 7.16 17.33
N TRP A 44 9.80 7.38 18.61
CA TRP A 44 10.71 6.52 19.38
C TRP A 44 10.20 5.08 19.44
N LYS A 45 8.88 4.89 19.53
CA LYS A 45 8.24 3.56 19.53
C LYS A 45 8.13 2.91 18.14
N ARG A 46 8.34 3.65 17.04
CA ARG A 46 7.94 3.26 15.66
C ARG A 46 9.07 3.14 14.64
N GLN A 47 10.32 2.89 15.04
CA GLN A 47 11.45 2.85 14.09
C GLN A 47 11.24 1.95 12.85
N ASP A 48 10.29 0.99 12.88
CA ASP A 48 10.00 0.03 11.80
C ASP A 48 8.70 0.24 10.98
N GLY A 49 7.95 1.34 11.16
CA GLY A 49 6.60 1.44 10.56
C GLY A 49 6.56 1.55 9.03
N ARG A 50 7.39 2.43 8.44
CA ARG A 50 7.29 2.77 7.01
C ARG A 50 7.75 1.63 6.12
N ASP A 51 8.90 1.05 6.41
CA ASP A 51 9.49 0.01 5.57
C ASP A 51 8.65 -1.26 5.55
N ASN A 52 8.05 -1.60 6.69
CA ASN A 52 7.08 -2.69 6.81
C ASN A 52 5.81 -2.41 6.01
N THR A 53 5.28 -1.18 6.06
CA THR A 53 4.14 -0.79 5.21
C THR A 53 4.46 -0.96 3.73
N ILE A 54 5.58 -0.42 3.24
CA ILE A 54 5.93 -0.54 1.82
C ILE A 54 6.20 -2.00 1.42
N LYS A 55 6.80 -2.79 2.31
CA LYS A 55 7.02 -4.22 2.09
C LYS A 55 5.69 -4.97 1.94
N LYS A 56 4.73 -4.72 2.84
CA LYS A 56 3.40 -5.32 2.80
C LYS A 56 2.61 -4.92 1.55
N ILE A 57 2.68 -3.65 1.13
CA ILE A 57 2.06 -3.19 -0.14
C ILE A 57 2.67 -3.95 -1.31
N ASN A 58 4.00 -4.07 -1.39
CA ASN A 58 4.66 -4.81 -2.45
C ASN A 58 4.27 -6.30 -2.45
N GLU A 59 4.11 -6.92 -1.28
CA GLU A 59 3.61 -8.29 -1.15
C GLU A 59 2.18 -8.42 -1.72
N ILE A 60 1.25 -7.56 -1.27
CA ILE A 60 -0.14 -7.55 -1.75
C ILE A 60 -0.21 -7.39 -3.27
N VAL A 61 0.57 -6.45 -3.82
CA VAL A 61 0.64 -6.21 -5.27
C VAL A 61 1.17 -7.45 -5.98
N ASN A 62 2.31 -8.01 -5.57
CA ASN A 62 2.86 -9.22 -6.23
C ASN A 62 1.88 -10.40 -6.18
N TYR A 63 1.18 -10.62 -5.05
CA TYR A 63 0.15 -11.66 -4.97
C TYR A 63 -1.03 -11.38 -5.91
N SER A 64 -1.49 -10.14 -5.99
CA SER A 64 -2.57 -9.73 -6.90
C SER A 64 -2.19 -9.96 -8.36
N ILE A 65 -0.94 -9.63 -8.72
CA ILE A 65 -0.40 -9.86 -10.07
C ILE A 65 -0.39 -11.35 -10.40
N GLY A 66 0.08 -12.20 -9.47
CA GLY A 66 0.07 -13.65 -9.64
C GLY A 66 -1.35 -14.18 -9.89
N LEU A 67 -2.34 -13.72 -9.13
CA LEU A 67 -3.74 -14.11 -9.33
C LEU A 67 -4.30 -13.67 -10.70
N VAL A 68 -3.95 -12.47 -11.15
CA VAL A 68 -4.38 -11.98 -12.47
C VAL A 68 -3.73 -12.79 -13.60
N GLN A 69 -2.45 -13.15 -13.47
CA GLN A 69 -1.73 -13.89 -14.51
C GLN A 69 -2.11 -15.38 -14.56
N GLU A 70 -2.22 -16.03 -13.41
CA GLU A 70 -2.49 -17.47 -13.31
C GLU A 70 -3.98 -17.78 -13.51
N GLN A 71 -4.87 -17.04 -12.84
CA GLN A 71 -6.30 -17.34 -12.78
C GLN A 71 -7.13 -16.46 -13.73
N LYS A 72 -6.51 -15.49 -14.41
CA LYS A 72 -7.18 -14.50 -15.28
C LYS A 72 -8.33 -13.77 -14.59
N ASP A 73 -8.18 -13.52 -13.29
CA ASP A 73 -9.20 -12.84 -12.48
C ASP A 73 -9.26 -11.34 -12.82
N MET A 74 -10.17 -10.99 -13.73
CA MET A 74 -10.36 -9.61 -14.20
C MET A 74 -10.90 -8.69 -13.10
N ALA A 75 -11.56 -9.22 -12.07
CA ALA A 75 -12.06 -8.40 -10.97
C ALA A 75 -10.90 -7.87 -10.12
N ILE A 76 -9.92 -8.72 -9.83
CA ILE A 76 -8.71 -8.32 -9.09
C ILE A 76 -7.89 -7.32 -9.91
N LYS A 77 -7.82 -7.50 -11.24
CA LYS A 77 -7.16 -6.52 -12.12
C LYS A 77 -7.75 -5.12 -11.95
N ASP A 78 -9.08 -4.99 -11.97
CA ASP A 78 -9.76 -3.70 -11.79
C ASP A 78 -9.44 -3.07 -10.42
N TYR A 79 -9.52 -3.83 -9.33
CA TYR A 79 -9.16 -3.33 -7.99
C TYR A 79 -7.68 -2.94 -7.89
N LEU A 80 -6.79 -3.68 -8.54
CA LEU A 80 -5.36 -3.40 -8.56
C LEU A 80 -5.07 -2.08 -9.29
N VAL A 81 -5.67 -1.88 -10.47
CA VAL A 81 -5.54 -0.63 -11.23
C VAL A 81 -6.09 0.54 -10.42
N LYS A 82 -7.28 0.43 -9.82
CA LYS A 82 -7.86 1.49 -8.97
C LYS A 82 -6.97 1.85 -7.78
N SER A 83 -6.32 0.86 -7.17
CA SER A 83 -5.42 1.07 -6.02
C SER A 83 -4.17 1.92 -6.34
N THR A 84 -3.79 2.07 -7.61
CA THR A 84 -2.65 2.92 -8.01
C THR A 84 -2.82 4.37 -7.58
N SER A 85 -4.06 4.87 -7.56
CA SER A 85 -4.38 6.25 -7.13
C SER A 85 -3.95 6.50 -5.68
N GLY A 86 -4.31 5.62 -4.75
CA GLY A 86 -3.91 5.74 -3.36
C GLY A 86 -2.43 5.41 -3.11
N ILE A 87 -1.83 4.51 -3.89
CA ILE A 87 -0.37 4.28 -3.86
C ILE A 87 0.39 5.55 -4.30
N ALA A 88 -0.11 6.27 -5.30
CA ALA A 88 0.45 7.56 -5.71
C ALA A 88 0.27 8.64 -4.62
N ASN A 89 -0.87 8.66 -3.92
CA ASN A 89 -1.07 9.55 -2.78
C ASN A 89 -0.09 9.27 -1.62
N LEU A 90 0.28 8.00 -1.41
CA LEU A 90 1.32 7.63 -0.44
C LEU A 90 2.70 8.13 -0.87
N LYS A 91 3.01 8.13 -2.16
CA LYS A 91 4.26 8.72 -2.68
C LYS A 91 4.36 10.20 -2.32
N GLU A 92 3.29 10.96 -2.52
CA GLU A 92 3.24 12.37 -2.12
C GLU A 92 3.41 12.54 -0.60
N THR A 93 2.75 11.69 0.18
CA THR A 93 2.86 11.70 1.65
C THR A 93 4.29 11.45 2.13
N TYR A 94 5.06 10.65 1.41
CA TYR A 94 6.46 10.34 1.71
C TYR A 94 7.47 11.10 0.83
N ALA A 95 7.06 12.19 0.18
CA ALA A 95 7.90 12.92 -0.80
C ALA A 95 9.29 13.32 -0.27
N ALA A 96 9.43 13.54 1.04
CA ALA A 96 10.69 13.84 1.68
C ALA A 96 11.73 12.69 1.66
N CYS A 97 11.31 11.44 1.41
CA CYS A 97 12.17 10.27 1.44
C CYS A 97 12.33 9.66 0.03
N LYS A 98 13.41 10.03 -0.68
CA LYS A 98 13.70 9.58 -2.05
C LYS A 98 13.69 8.05 -2.21
N GLN A 99 14.26 7.31 -1.26
CA GLN A 99 14.27 5.85 -1.29
C GLN A 99 12.85 5.27 -1.21
N THR A 100 11.98 5.85 -0.37
CA THR A 100 10.58 5.40 -0.28
C THR A 100 9.85 5.69 -1.58
N CYS A 101 10.04 6.87 -2.15
CA CYS A 101 9.46 7.23 -3.45
C CYS A 101 9.88 6.25 -4.55
N ALA A 102 11.17 5.93 -4.65
CA ALA A 102 11.68 4.97 -5.64
C ALA A 102 11.09 3.56 -5.48
N ARG A 103 10.90 3.10 -4.23
CA ARG A 103 10.23 1.81 -3.96
C ARG A 103 8.76 1.85 -4.38
N ILE A 104 8.06 2.96 -4.11
CA ILE A 104 6.66 3.14 -4.53
C ILE A 104 6.56 3.19 -6.06
N ASP A 105 7.46 3.90 -6.73
CA ASP A 105 7.51 3.96 -8.19
C ASP A 105 7.71 2.58 -8.80
N THR A 106 8.61 1.77 -8.23
CA THR A 106 8.80 0.38 -8.65
C THR A 106 7.52 -0.45 -8.51
N ILE A 107 6.72 -0.22 -7.45
CA ILE A 107 5.43 -0.90 -7.26
C ILE A 107 4.41 -0.44 -8.32
N LEU A 108 4.33 0.87 -8.58
CA LEU A 108 3.43 1.43 -9.59
C LEU A 108 3.77 0.90 -10.99
N ASP A 109 5.05 0.82 -11.33
CA ASP A 109 5.50 0.34 -12.63
C ASP A 109 5.16 -1.14 -12.85
N LYS A 110 5.18 -1.97 -11.79
CA LYS A 110 4.69 -3.36 -11.86
C LYS A 110 3.20 -3.47 -12.15
N ILE A 111 2.40 -2.49 -11.76
CA ILE A 111 0.96 -2.51 -12.01
C ILE A 111 0.69 -2.08 -13.46
N LYS A 112 1.42 -1.07 -13.95
CA LYS A 112 1.31 -0.60 -15.34
C LYS A 112 1.61 -1.67 -16.39
N THR A 113 2.45 -2.67 -16.08
CA THR A 113 2.70 -3.77 -17.03
C THR A 113 1.50 -4.69 -17.25
N ILE A 114 0.45 -4.54 -16.44
CA ILE A 114 -0.73 -5.41 -16.45
C ILE A 114 -1.99 -4.65 -16.87
N GLU A 115 -1.97 -3.32 -16.79
CA GLU A 115 -3.03 -2.42 -17.32
C GLU A 115 -3.26 -2.67 -18.82
#